data_AF-A0AA89AJ76-F1
#
_entry.id   AF-A0AA89AJ76-F1
#
_cell.length_a   1.000
_cell.length_b   1.000
_cell.length_c   1.000
_cell.angle_alpha   90.00
_cell.angle_beta   90.00
_cell.angle_gamma   90.00
#
_symmetry.space_group_name_H-M   'P 1'
#
loop_
_entity.id
_entity.type
_entity.pdbx_description
1 polymer ?
#
loop_
_entity_poly.entity_id
_entity_poly.type
_entity_poly.pdbx_seq_one_letter_code
_entity_poly.pdbx_strand_id
1 'polypeptide(L)'
;MAMRSFYNEIKGMKVKDVPAHIKPMFSIDYVKSSFKRGLDNYHAKYIQTDSIQPLYHVCFGGLIFSYLVALPEERRHLEHTQHAKDKGAH
;
A
#
# COMPACT_ATOMS: atom_id res chain seq x y z
N MET A 1 9.77 21.46 -4.70
CA MET A 1 9.01 22.59 -5.29
C MET A 1 7.82 22.14 -6.14
N ALA A 2 7.90 21.03 -6.88
CA ALA A 2 6.82 20.53 -7.76
C ALA A 2 5.46 20.28 -7.07
N MET A 3 5.45 19.86 -5.80
CA MET A 3 4.19 19.58 -5.07
C MET A 3 3.44 20.86 -4.67
N ARG A 4 4.19 21.97 -4.46
CA ARG A 4 3.63 23.29 -4.14
C ARG A 4 3.03 23.97 -5.37
N SER A 5 3.67 23.84 -6.54
CA SER A 5 3.12 24.33 -7.81
C SER A 5 1.87 23.56 -8.22
N PHE A 6 1.88 22.22 -8.08
CA PHE A 6 0.73 21.36 -8.36
C PHE A 6 -0.49 21.70 -7.49
N TYR A 7 -0.29 21.93 -6.19
CA TYR A 7 -1.38 22.34 -5.30
C TYR A 7 -1.97 23.70 -5.68
N ASN A 8 -1.13 24.68 -6.04
CA ASN A 8 -1.58 26.00 -6.47
C ASN A 8 -2.34 25.94 -7.82
N GLU A 9 -1.95 25.03 -8.71
CA GLU A 9 -2.58 24.78 -10.00
C GLU A 9 -3.96 24.14 -9.83
N ILE A 10 -4.08 23.10 -8.98
CA ILE A 10 -5.37 22.47 -8.64
C ILE A 10 -6.31 23.45 -7.93
N LYS A 11 -5.78 24.29 -7.04
CA LYS A 11 -6.58 25.27 -6.29
C LYS A 11 -7.21 26.34 -7.20
N GLY A 12 -6.62 26.63 -8.35
CA GLY A 12 -7.15 27.57 -9.34
C GLY A 12 -8.16 26.95 -10.31
N MET A 13 -8.27 25.62 -10.36
CA MET A 13 -9.16 24.90 -11.28
C MET A 13 -10.57 24.72 -10.70
N LYS A 14 -11.58 24.72 -11.57
CA LYS A 14 -12.94 24.32 -11.16
C LYS A 14 -12.92 22.83 -10.84
N VAL A 15 -13.65 22.43 -9.81
CA VAL A 15 -13.74 21.03 -9.31
C VAL A 15 -14.11 20.02 -10.41
N LYS A 16 -14.81 20.48 -11.44
CA LYS A 16 -15.22 19.71 -12.62
C LYS A 16 -14.10 19.45 -13.65
N ASP A 17 -13.06 20.28 -13.67
CA ASP A 17 -11.93 20.17 -14.59
C ASP A 17 -10.74 19.40 -13.97
N VAL A 18 -10.75 19.26 -12.64
CA VAL A 18 -9.77 18.50 -11.85
C VAL A 18 -9.61 17.05 -12.34
N PRO A 19 -10.68 16.28 -12.61
CA PRO A 19 -10.54 14.90 -13.11
C PRO A 19 -9.81 14.83 -14.46
N ALA A 20 -10.01 15.81 -15.35
CA ALA A 20 -9.39 15.85 -16.67
C ALA A 20 -7.89 16.18 -16.61
N HIS A 21 -7.47 16.99 -15.63
CA HIS A 21 -6.06 17.35 -15.42
C HIS A 21 -5.28 16.25 -14.66
N ILE A 22 -5.94 15.55 -13.74
CA ILE A 22 -5.32 14.47 -12.96
C ILE A 22 -5.23 13.17 -13.77
N LYS A 23 -6.20 12.88 -14.66
CA LYS A 23 -6.25 11.66 -15.48
C LYS A 23 -4.95 11.33 -16.22
N PRO A 24 -4.29 12.28 -16.93
CA PRO A 24 -3.04 11.98 -17.63
C PRO A 24 -1.86 11.80 -16.67
N MET A 25 -1.82 12.49 -15.53
CA MET A 25 -0.75 12.31 -14.52
C MET A 25 -0.85 10.96 -13.79
N PHE A 26 -2.05 10.46 -13.59
CA PHE A 26 -2.32 9.11 -13.07
C PHE A 26 -2.71 8.15 -14.19
N SER A 27 -2.24 8.41 -15.41
CA SER A 27 -2.41 7.44 -16.50
C SER A 27 -1.82 6.11 -16.04
N ILE A 28 -2.55 5.03 -16.30
CA ILE A 28 -2.13 3.66 -16.03
C ILE A 28 -0.75 3.41 -16.64
N ASP A 29 -0.43 4.05 -17.77
CA ASP A 29 0.88 3.94 -18.42
C ASP A 29 2.00 4.61 -17.64
N TYR A 30 1.75 5.75 -16.99
CA TYR A 30 2.73 6.42 -16.14
C TYR A 30 2.99 5.61 -14.85
N VAL A 31 1.94 5.05 -14.26
CA VAL A 31 2.07 4.16 -13.10
C VAL A 31 2.85 2.90 -13.50
N LYS A 32 2.50 2.28 -14.63
CA LYS A 32 3.14 1.05 -15.12
C LYS A 32 4.62 1.26 -15.45
N SER A 33 4.97 2.37 -16.10
CA SER A 33 6.37 2.71 -16.39
C SER A 33 7.18 3.03 -15.14
N SER A 34 6.58 3.74 -14.18
CA SER A 34 7.21 4.01 -12.88
C SER A 34 7.44 2.72 -12.08
N PHE A 35 6.46 1.82 -12.09
CA PHE A 35 6.56 0.52 -11.42
C PHE A 35 7.62 -0.37 -12.07
N LYS A 36 7.65 -0.42 -13.40
CA LYS A 36 8.68 -1.13 -14.17
C LYS A 36 10.08 -0.60 -13.82
N ARG A 37 10.28 0.72 -13.81
CA ARG A 37 11.56 1.33 -13.42
C ARG A 37 11.96 0.99 -11.99
N GLY A 38 10.99 0.94 -11.07
CA GLY A 38 11.23 0.51 -9.69
C GLY A 38 11.69 -0.95 -9.60
N LEU A 39 11.03 -1.85 -10.33
CA LEU A 39 11.39 -3.26 -10.41
C LEU A 39 12.76 -3.48 -11.06
N ASP A 40 13.04 -2.79 -12.16
CA ASP A 40 14.33 -2.88 -12.87
C ASP A 40 15.49 -2.43 -11.94
N ASN A 41 15.30 -1.33 -11.20
CA ASN A 41 16.29 -0.86 -10.23
C ASN A 41 16.46 -1.83 -9.04
N TYR A 42 15.37 -2.40 -8.54
CA TYR A 42 15.41 -3.38 -7.47
C TYR A 42 16.12 -4.67 -7.91
N HIS A 43 15.84 -5.14 -9.13
CA HIS A 43 16.49 -6.29 -9.74
C HIS A 43 17.99 -6.05 -9.92
N ALA A 44 18.38 -4.91 -10.48
CA ALA A 44 19.78 -4.54 -10.61
C ALA A 44 20.50 -4.45 -9.25
N LYS A 45 19.82 -3.91 -8.22
CA LYS A 45 20.44 -3.67 -6.91
C LYS A 45 20.60 -4.92 -6.06
N TYR A 46 19.65 -5.85 -6.11
CA TYR A 46 19.62 -6.99 -5.18
C TYR A 46 19.70 -8.36 -5.83
N ILE A 47 19.26 -8.51 -7.09
CA ILE A 47 19.26 -9.81 -7.78
C ILE A 47 20.57 -10.00 -8.55
N GLN A 48 21.02 -8.99 -9.29
CA GLN A 48 22.29 -9.07 -10.03
C GLN A 48 23.52 -9.03 -9.12
N THR A 49 23.36 -8.60 -7.88
CA THR A 49 24.44 -8.51 -6.88
C THR A 49 24.49 -9.72 -5.93
N ASP A 50 23.74 -10.78 -6.21
CA ASP A 50 23.61 -11.99 -5.37
C ASP A 50 23.30 -11.66 -3.89
N SER A 51 22.48 -10.64 -3.66
CA SER A 51 22.11 -10.22 -2.32
C SER A 51 21.06 -11.14 -1.72
N ILE A 52 21.18 -11.48 -0.42
CA ILE A 52 20.16 -12.23 0.33
C ILE A 52 18.95 -11.36 0.74
N GLN A 53 19.03 -10.05 0.54
CA GLN A 53 17.98 -9.09 0.90
C GLN A 53 16.58 -9.41 0.32
N PRO A 54 16.43 -9.89 -0.93
CA PRO A 54 15.12 -10.28 -1.46
C PRO A 54 14.45 -11.39 -0.65
N LEU A 55 15.22 -12.34 -0.11
CA LEU A 55 14.69 -13.40 0.75
C LEU A 55 14.10 -12.80 2.03
N TYR A 56 14.81 -11.88 2.66
CA TYR A 56 14.33 -11.20 3.86
C TYR A 56 13.08 -10.35 3.58
N HIS A 57 13.02 -9.63 2.46
CA HIS A 57 11.81 -8.88 2.11
C HIS A 57 10.58 -9.79 1.96
N VAL A 58 10.74 -11.00 1.42
CA VAL A 58 9.66 -11.98 1.34
C VAL A 58 9.30 -12.55 2.71
N CYS A 59 10.28 -12.93 3.54
CA CYS A 59 10.04 -13.46 4.87
C CYS A 59 9.34 -12.44 5.80
N PHE A 60 9.89 -11.22 5.88
CA PHE A 60 9.30 -10.16 6.69
C PHE A 60 7.98 -9.65 6.12
N GLY A 61 7.89 -9.52 4.79
CA GLY A 61 6.64 -9.15 4.11
C GLY A 61 5.54 -10.19 4.34
N GLY A 62 5.87 -11.48 4.25
CA GLY A 62 4.95 -12.59 4.52
C GLY A 62 4.48 -12.61 5.97
N LEU A 63 5.38 -12.38 6.93
CA LEU A 63 5.03 -12.26 8.35
C LEU A 63 4.07 -11.09 8.59
N ILE A 64 4.39 -9.89 8.11
CA ILE A 64 3.54 -8.71 8.28
C ILE A 64 2.17 -8.93 7.63
N PHE A 65 2.15 -9.45 6.40
CA PHE A 65 0.92 -9.74 5.69
C PHE A 65 0.07 -10.78 6.42
N SER A 66 0.67 -11.86 6.92
CA SER A 66 -0.04 -12.89 7.69
C SER A 66 -0.68 -12.32 8.94
N TYR A 67 -0.01 -11.41 9.65
CA TYR A 67 -0.57 -10.72 10.81
C TYR A 67 -1.76 -9.82 10.44
N LEU A 68 -1.64 -9.04 9.36
CA LEU A 68 -2.72 -8.19 8.86
C LEU A 68 -3.94 -8.98 8.40
N VAL A 69 -3.73 -10.16 7.81
CA VAL A 69 -4.82 -11.06 7.40
C VAL A 69 -5.43 -11.82 8.58
N ALA A 70 -4.64 -12.13 9.62
CA ALA A 70 -5.12 -12.79 10.83
C ALA A 70 -5.83 -11.83 11.80
N LEU A 71 -5.55 -10.54 11.73
CA LEU A 71 -6.15 -9.50 12.59
C LEU A 71 -7.70 -9.55 12.65
N PRO A 72 -8.46 -9.67 11.54
CA PRO A 72 -9.91 -9.81 11.57
C PRO A 72 -10.39 -11.08 12.29
N GLU A 73 -9.67 -12.20 12.11
CA GLU A 73 -9.97 -13.48 12.76
C GLU A 73 -9.74 -13.37 14.28
N GLU A 74 -8.62 -12.80 14.71
CA GLU A 74 -8.33 -12.55 16.12
C GLU A 74 -9.38 -11.63 16.78
N ARG A 75 -9.84 -10.59 16.06
CA ARG A 75 -10.90 -9.70 16.55
C ARG A 75 -12.23 -10.43 16.74
N ARG A 76 -12.63 -11.27 15.80
CA ARG A 76 -13.84 -12.09 15.91
C ARG A 76 -13.74 -13.09 17.07
N HIS A 77 -12.58 -13.71 17.26
CA HIS A 77 -12.35 -14.62 18.39
C HIS A 77 -12.44 -13.92 19.74
N LEU A 78 -11.90 -12.71 19.89
CA LEU A 78 -12.03 -11.91 21.11
C LEU A 78 -13.48 -11.51 21.39
N GLU A 79 -14.24 -11.14 20.37
CA GLU A 79 -15.67 -10.80 20.49
C GLU A 79 -16.50 -12.00 20.97
N HIS A 80 -16.30 -13.19 20.40
CA HIS A 80 -16.97 -14.41 20.88
C HIS A 80 -16.60 -14.76 22.33
N THR A 81 -15.34 -14.56 22.72
CA THR A 81 -14.88 -14.82 24.09
C THR A 81 -15.50 -13.82 25.07
N GLN A 82 -15.66 -12.56 24.66
CA GLN A 82 -16.32 -11.52 25.45
C GLN A 82 -17.82 -11.84 25.63
N HIS A 83 -18.52 -12.22 24.56
CA HIS A 83 -19.93 -12.61 24.62
C HIS A 83 -20.17 -13.89 25.45
N ALA A 84 -19.21 -14.82 25.49
CA ALA A 84 -19.29 -16.01 26.34
C ALA A 84 -19.10 -15.67 27.83
N LYS A 85 -18.20 -14.73 28.15
CA LYS A 85 -17.99 -14.25 29.53
C LYS A 85 -19.21 -13.49 30.06
N ASP A 86 -19.82 -12.64 29.23
CA ASP A 86 -21.01 -11.87 29.64
C ASP A 86 -22.26 -12.76 29.79
N LYS A 87 -22.35 -13.88 29.05
CA LYS A 87 -23.45 -14.86 29.19
C LYS A 87 -23.24 -15.89 30.31
N GLY A 88 -22.04 -16.02 30.85
CA GLY A 88 -21.70 -16.90 31.97
C GLY A 88 -21.74 -16.23 33.36
N ALA A 89 -22.09 -14.94 33.42
CA ALA A 89 -22.14 -14.15 34.66
C ALA A 89 -23.57 -13.96 35.22
N HIS A 90 -24.50 -14.85 34.87
CA HIS A 90 -25.86 -14.93 35.42
C HIS A 90 -26.08 -16.22 36.20
#